data_AF-A0A7J8RVT1-F1
#
_entry.id   AF-A0A7J8RVT1-F1
#
_cell.length_a   1.000
_cell.length_b   1.000
_cell.length_c   1.000
_cell.angle_alpha   90.00
_cell.angle_beta   90.00
_cell.angle_gamma   90.00
#
_symmetry.space_group_name_H-M   'P 1'
#
loop_
_entity.id
_entity.type
_entity.pdbx_description
1 polymer ?
#
loop_
_entity_poly.entity_id
_entity_poly.type
_entity_poly.pdbx_seq_one_letter_code
_entity_poly.pdbx_strand_id
1 'polypeptide(L)'
;MSLYQNLLLLTAISAFLSIASACSDGQCKLLDECSSDGDCEAGLYCFACQQGFSGSRCVRSTVTNQFKLLVSDEIDKASFVCVAHSGTFHFQLSPLEQDIDNNSLPFNKYAFLTTHNAYAIDGYPLHTPVPRVTFTNQEDMITDQLNNGARALMLDTYDFDGDVWMCHSFGGQCHDITAFGPAIDYLKEIEAFLSANTEEIVTLILEDYVGPNGLTKVFTDAGLMKYWFPVSNMPKNGEDWPLVSDMVANNQRLLVFTSIQSKEASEGIAYQWNYM
;
A
#
# COMPACT_ATOMS: atom_id res chain seq x y z
N MET A 1 54.19 61.41 30.44
CA MET A 1 54.72 61.42 29.05
C MET A 1 54.34 60.10 28.41
N SER A 2 53.21 60.07 27.69
CA SER A 2 53.12 60.05 26.21
C SER A 2 53.09 58.60 25.69
N LEU A 3 51.93 58.01 25.36
CA LEU A 3 51.07 58.16 24.15
C LEU A 3 51.51 57.29 22.96
N TYR A 4 50.58 56.42 22.52
CA TYR A 4 50.44 55.71 21.22
C TYR A 4 51.53 54.65 20.88
N GLN A 5 51.27 53.47 20.28
CA GLN A 5 50.41 53.16 19.13
C GLN A 5 50.41 51.64 18.85
N ASN A 6 49.25 51.05 18.47
CA ASN A 6 49.07 49.89 17.55
C ASN A 6 49.72 48.52 17.92
N LEU A 7 49.20 47.33 17.67
CA LEU A 7 48.08 46.78 16.89
C LEU A 7 48.23 45.25 17.05
N LEU A 8 47.19 44.51 17.43
CA LEU A 8 46.78 43.21 16.85
C LEU A 8 45.76 42.52 17.74
N LEU A 9 44.54 42.71 17.32
CA LEU A 9 43.32 42.00 17.66
C LEU A 9 43.43 40.56 17.10
N LEU A 10 43.43 39.55 17.96
CA LEU A 10 43.09 38.16 17.57
C LEU A 10 42.36 37.50 18.75
N THR A 11 41.11 37.92 18.98
CA THR A 11 40.15 37.10 19.71
C THR A 11 39.74 35.96 18.79
N ALA A 12 40.36 34.78 18.96
CA ALA A 12 39.87 33.55 18.37
C ALA A 12 38.53 33.21 19.05
N ILE A 13 37.43 33.66 18.44
CA ILE A 13 36.09 33.13 18.75
C ILE A 13 36.06 31.75 18.10
N SER A 14 36.40 30.73 18.89
CA SER A 14 36.11 29.35 18.54
C SER A 14 34.59 29.20 18.53
N ALA A 15 33.97 29.41 17.35
CA ALA A 15 32.63 28.94 17.10
C ALA A 15 32.68 27.41 17.19
N PHE A 16 32.29 26.87 18.34
CA PHE A 16 31.86 25.48 18.42
C PHE A 16 30.61 25.35 17.53
N LEU A 17 30.83 25.13 16.24
CA LEU A 17 29.84 24.50 15.39
C LEU A 17 29.67 23.10 15.96
N SER A 18 28.61 22.91 16.76
CA SER A 18 28.06 21.59 17.01
C SER A 18 27.61 21.05 15.66
N ILE A 19 28.51 20.36 14.96
CA ILE A 19 28.10 19.49 13.86
C ILE A 19 27.35 18.37 14.56
N ALA A 20 26.03 18.47 14.63
CA ALA A 20 25.21 17.30 14.89
C ALA A 20 25.56 16.34 13.75
N SER A 21 26.24 15.23 14.06
CA SER A 21 26.38 14.17 13.09
C SER A 21 24.96 13.73 12.74
N ALA A 22 24.55 13.90 11.49
CA ALA A 22 23.37 13.19 11.01
C ALA A 22 23.60 11.71 11.32
N CYS A 23 22.63 11.11 12.01
CA CYS A 23 22.60 9.68 12.22
C CYS A 23 22.49 8.96 10.87
N SER A 24 22.94 7.71 10.80
CA SER A 24 22.81 6.82 9.64
C SER A 24 22.80 5.37 10.11
N ASP A 25 22.59 4.43 9.19
CA ASP A 25 22.74 2.99 9.44
C ASP A 25 21.86 2.47 10.59
N GLY A 26 20.58 2.85 10.57
CA GLY A 26 19.57 2.42 11.52
C GLY A 26 19.66 3.04 12.91
N GLN A 27 20.45 4.11 13.07
CA GLN A 27 20.64 4.81 14.34
C GLN A 27 19.73 6.04 14.49
N CYS A 28 19.06 6.48 13.42
CA CYS A 28 18.22 7.67 13.46
C CYS A 28 16.93 7.42 14.21
N LYS A 29 16.71 8.23 15.24
CA LYS A 29 15.55 8.17 16.11
C LYS A 29 14.40 8.98 15.54
N LEU A 30 13.27 8.90 16.22
CA LEU A 30 12.08 9.67 15.89
C LEU A 30 12.38 11.17 15.75
N LEU A 31 12.03 11.72 14.59
CA LEU A 31 12.24 13.09 14.10
C LEU A 31 13.67 13.47 13.73
N ASP A 32 14.64 12.55 13.78
CA ASP A 32 15.97 12.78 13.24
C ASP A 32 15.92 12.89 11.70
N GLU A 33 16.82 13.67 11.13
CA GLU A 33 16.92 13.81 9.67
C GLU A 33 17.47 12.53 9.05
N CYS A 34 16.95 12.18 7.88
CA CYS A 34 17.29 10.95 7.18
C CYS A 34 17.32 11.19 5.67
N SER A 35 18.00 10.30 4.94
CA SER A 35 18.03 10.28 3.48
C SER A 35 17.34 9.03 2.91
N SER A 36 17.29 7.95 3.68
CA SER A 36 16.61 6.69 3.34
C SER A 36 16.06 6.00 4.58
N ASP A 37 15.12 5.07 4.41
CA ASP A 37 14.57 4.27 5.51
C ASP A 37 15.65 3.52 6.29
N GLY A 38 16.73 3.11 5.61
CA GLY A 38 17.89 2.45 6.23
C GLY A 38 18.65 3.31 7.25
N ASP A 39 18.41 4.63 7.29
CA ASP A 39 18.98 5.49 8.33
C ASP A 39 18.23 5.34 9.65
N CYS A 40 16.95 4.97 9.61
CA CYS A 40 16.02 5.01 10.73
C CYS A 40 16.05 3.76 11.62
N GLU A 41 15.84 3.94 12.93
CA GLU A 41 15.67 2.83 13.87
C GLU A 41 14.48 1.95 13.47
N ALA A 42 14.51 0.69 13.89
CA ALA A 42 13.46 -0.27 13.54
C ALA A 42 12.05 0.26 13.90
N GLY A 43 11.14 0.21 12.92
CA GLY A 43 9.77 0.71 13.06
C GLY A 43 9.60 2.20 12.77
N LEU A 44 10.63 2.87 12.26
CA LEU A 44 10.57 4.22 11.71
C LEU A 44 10.89 4.21 10.20
N TYR A 45 10.33 5.18 9.49
CA TYR A 45 10.51 5.37 8.05
C TYR A 45 11.02 6.77 7.76
N CYS A 46 11.79 6.94 6.70
CA CYS A 46 12.33 8.22 6.31
C CYS A 46 11.36 8.97 5.39
N PHE A 47 10.63 9.94 5.94
CA PHE A 47 9.53 10.57 5.21
C PHE A 47 9.59 12.10 5.27
N ALA A 48 9.25 12.75 4.15
CA ALA A 48 9.12 14.20 4.07
C ALA A 48 7.65 14.61 4.16
N CYS A 49 7.30 15.40 5.18
CA CYS A 49 5.97 16.00 5.32
C CYS A 49 6.07 17.52 5.20
N GLN A 50 5.77 18.05 4.00
CA GLN A 50 5.85 19.47 3.69
C GLN A 50 4.98 20.38 4.59
N GLN A 51 3.91 19.85 5.17
CA GLN A 51 3.01 20.60 6.07
C GLN A 51 3.44 20.55 7.54
N GLY A 52 4.39 19.66 7.91
CA GLY A 52 4.88 19.48 9.27
C GLY A 52 6.30 19.98 9.51
N PHE A 53 7.23 19.69 8.59
CA PHE A 53 8.66 20.06 8.71
C PHE A 53 9.33 20.13 7.35
N SER A 54 10.49 20.82 7.32
CA SER A 54 11.37 20.82 6.14
C SER A 54 12.28 19.59 6.16
N GLY A 55 12.48 18.98 4.98
CA GLY A 55 13.32 17.79 4.79
C GLY A 55 12.63 16.48 5.13
N SER A 56 13.34 15.36 4.95
CA SER A 56 12.89 14.03 5.37
C SER A 56 13.34 13.74 6.80
N ARG A 57 12.47 13.10 7.59
CA ARG A 57 12.76 12.73 8.99
C ARG A 57 12.28 11.31 9.28
N CYS A 58 12.96 10.64 10.21
CA CYS A 58 12.58 9.32 10.69
C CYS A 58 11.32 9.39 11.55
N VAL A 59 10.28 8.68 11.15
CA VAL A 59 8.92 8.90 11.66
C VAL A 59 8.18 7.59 11.90
N ARG A 60 7.22 7.60 12.82
CA ARG A 60 6.27 6.49 12.92
C ARG A 60 5.17 6.71 11.91
N SER A 61 5.04 5.80 10.96
CA SER A 61 3.77 5.66 10.23
C SER A 61 2.79 4.97 11.17
N THR A 62 1.63 5.59 11.42
CA THR A 62 0.49 4.84 11.96
C THR A 62 -0.47 4.59 10.84
N VAL A 63 -0.76 3.32 10.65
CA VAL A 63 -1.73 2.81 9.69
C VAL A 63 -3.06 3.52 9.93
N THR A 64 -3.55 4.25 8.93
CA THR A 64 -4.91 4.78 8.99
C THR A 64 -5.87 3.59 8.88
N ASN A 65 -6.73 3.40 9.88
CA ASN A 65 -7.82 2.40 9.80
C ASN A 65 -8.62 2.66 8.52
N GLN A 66 -8.85 1.58 7.76
CA GLN A 66 -9.44 1.62 6.43
C GLN A 66 -10.85 2.25 6.37
N PHE A 67 -11.56 2.28 7.50
CA PHE A 67 -12.89 2.85 7.63
C PHE A 67 -12.91 4.27 8.21
N LYS A 68 -11.76 4.95 8.23
CA LYS A 68 -11.64 6.36 8.62
C LYS A 68 -11.59 7.33 7.44
N LEU A 69 -11.42 6.85 6.21
CA LEU A 69 -11.36 7.68 5.01
C LEU A 69 -12.72 7.64 4.31
N LEU A 70 -13.43 8.78 4.32
CA LEU A 70 -14.75 8.90 3.71
C LEU A 70 -14.68 9.62 2.36
N VAL A 71 -15.51 9.18 1.42
CA VAL A 71 -15.76 9.88 0.15
C VAL A 71 -16.77 11.01 0.44
N SER A 72 -16.35 12.27 0.30
CA SER A 72 -17.28 13.41 0.38
C SER A 72 -17.91 13.68 -0.99
N ASP A 73 -19.11 14.29 -0.99
CA ASP A 73 -19.79 14.73 -2.21
C ASP A 73 -19.04 15.84 -2.97
N GLU A 74 -17.95 16.39 -2.40
CA GLU A 74 -17.05 17.35 -3.04
C GLU A 74 -15.78 16.63 -3.55
N ILE A 75 -15.93 15.92 -4.67
CA ILE A 75 -14.96 14.99 -5.27
C ILE A 75 -13.57 15.60 -5.62
N ASP A 76 -13.37 16.91 -5.51
CA ASP A 76 -12.15 17.54 -6.03
C ASP A 76 -10.99 17.71 -5.03
N LYS A 77 -11.14 17.39 -3.74
CA LYS A 77 -10.07 17.61 -2.75
C LYS A 77 -10.00 16.57 -1.62
N ALA A 78 -9.71 15.31 -1.95
CA ALA A 78 -9.04 14.45 -0.98
C ALA A 78 -7.57 14.89 -0.85
N SER A 79 -7.31 15.91 -0.02
CA SER A 79 -5.95 16.27 0.36
C SER A 79 -5.52 15.37 1.51
N PHE A 80 -4.69 14.37 1.21
CA PHE A 80 -3.94 13.66 2.23
C PHE A 80 -2.97 14.64 2.87
N VAL A 81 -3.31 15.12 4.07
CA VAL A 81 -2.38 15.90 4.87
C VAL A 81 -1.63 14.92 5.75
N CYS A 82 -0.32 14.80 5.55
CA CYS A 82 0.52 14.23 6.59
C CYS A 82 0.48 15.19 7.79
N VAL A 83 -0.11 14.76 8.89
CA VAL A 83 -0.11 15.52 10.14
C VAL A 83 0.94 14.90 11.05
N ALA A 84 1.97 15.67 11.38
CA ALA A 84 2.96 15.29 12.39
C ALA A 84 2.43 15.69 13.77
N HIS A 85 2.08 14.73 14.62
CA HIS A 85 1.85 15.00 16.03
C HIS A 85 2.79 14.17 16.88
N SER A 86 3.69 14.84 17.61
CA SER A 86 4.67 14.19 18.51
C SER A 86 5.47 13.04 17.88
N GLY A 87 5.88 13.19 16.61
CA GLY A 87 6.68 12.20 15.89
C GLY A 87 5.89 11.05 15.23
N THR A 88 4.57 11.05 15.34
CA THR A 88 3.70 10.09 14.65
C THR A 88 3.03 10.77 13.46
N PHE A 89 2.99 10.09 12.31
CA PHE A 89 2.19 10.49 11.17
C PHE A 89 0.88 9.76 11.10
N HIS A 90 -0.14 10.58 10.85
CA HIS A 90 -1.40 10.14 10.31
C HIS A 90 -1.57 10.77 8.93
N PHE A 91 -2.04 9.98 7.97
CA PHE A 91 -2.68 10.53 6.78
C PHE A 91 -4.07 11.01 7.22
N GLN A 92 -4.23 12.31 7.40
CA GLN A 92 -5.48 12.92 7.81
C GLN A 92 -6.09 13.70 6.65
N LEU A 93 -7.36 13.44 6.36
CA LEU A 93 -8.16 14.32 5.53
C LEU A 93 -8.50 15.57 6.36
N SER A 94 -8.26 16.77 5.84
CA SER A 94 -8.69 18.02 6.48
C SER A 94 -10.01 18.52 5.87
N PRO A 95 -10.95 19.10 6.64
CA PRO A 95 -11.46 18.67 7.94
C PRO A 95 -12.98 18.44 7.88
N LEU A 96 -13.42 17.19 8.02
CA LEU A 96 -14.73 16.76 8.55
C LEU A 96 -14.50 15.29 8.92
N GLU A 97 -14.81 14.71 10.06
CA GLU A 97 -15.27 15.12 11.38
C GLU A 97 -15.15 13.81 12.19
N GLN A 98 -14.63 13.89 13.42
CA GLN A 98 -14.74 12.87 14.48
C GLN A 98 -14.05 11.50 14.24
N ASP A 99 -13.29 11.07 15.27
CA ASP A 99 -12.64 9.77 15.39
C ASP A 99 -13.69 8.67 15.61
N ILE A 100 -14.52 8.44 14.60
CA ILE A 100 -15.51 7.36 14.60
C ILE A 100 -14.83 6.18 13.90
N ASP A 101 -14.51 5.15 14.67
CA ASP A 101 -14.31 3.81 14.12
C ASP A 101 -15.66 3.37 13.53
N ASN A 102 -15.90 3.77 12.28
CA ASN A 102 -17.21 3.71 11.68
C ASN A 102 -17.22 2.67 10.59
N ASN A 103 -17.46 1.41 10.91
CA ASN A 103 -17.79 0.37 9.93
C ASN A 103 -19.30 0.30 9.62
N SER A 104 -20.06 1.36 9.93
CA SER A 104 -21.53 1.38 9.79
C SER A 104 -22.03 2.00 8.48
N LEU A 105 -21.14 2.46 7.59
CA LEU A 105 -21.54 2.95 6.27
C LEU A 105 -21.44 1.83 5.22
N PRO A 106 -22.15 2.00 4.08
CA PRO A 106 -21.93 1.19 2.89
C PRO A 106 -20.46 1.21 2.44
N PHE A 107 -19.94 0.07 1.95
CA PHE A 107 -18.53 -0.05 1.54
C PHE A 107 -18.09 1.00 0.50
N ASN A 108 -18.97 1.43 -0.40
CA ASN A 108 -18.70 2.48 -1.40
C ASN A 108 -18.72 3.91 -0.84
N LYS A 109 -18.85 4.12 0.47
CA LYS A 109 -18.66 5.44 1.11
C LYS A 109 -17.26 5.66 1.64
N TYR A 110 -16.39 4.64 1.55
CA TYR A 110 -15.01 4.72 2.00
C TYR A 110 -14.05 4.88 0.83
N ALA A 111 -12.91 5.51 1.10
CA ALA A 111 -11.78 5.60 0.18
C ALA A 111 -10.64 4.71 0.65
N PHE A 112 -10.05 3.93 -0.25
CA PHE A 112 -9.00 2.98 0.07
C PHE A 112 -7.71 3.34 -0.65
N LEU A 113 -6.58 3.24 0.06
CA LEU A 113 -5.27 3.31 -0.56
C LEU A 113 -5.06 2.05 -1.42
N THR A 114 -4.73 2.27 -2.70
CA THR A 114 -4.52 1.22 -3.69
C THR A 114 -3.07 1.22 -4.17
N THR A 115 -2.41 0.06 -4.17
CA THR A 115 -1.08 -0.10 -4.78
C THR A 115 -1.19 -0.63 -6.20
N HIS A 116 -0.50 0.04 -7.13
CA HIS A 116 -0.46 -0.31 -8.56
C HIS A 116 0.64 -1.34 -8.80
N ASN A 117 0.31 -2.46 -9.46
CA ASN A 117 1.21 -3.60 -9.68
C ASN A 117 1.88 -4.04 -8.37
N ALA A 118 1.06 -4.34 -7.37
CA ALA A 118 1.47 -4.63 -6.00
C ALA A 118 2.52 -5.75 -5.89
N TYR A 119 2.54 -6.66 -6.86
CA TYR A 119 3.46 -7.80 -6.93
C TYR A 119 4.86 -7.43 -7.46
N ALA A 120 5.00 -6.29 -8.16
CA ALA A 120 6.20 -5.91 -8.89
C ALA A 120 7.25 -5.30 -7.95
N ILE A 121 7.76 -6.13 -7.04
CA ILE A 121 8.59 -5.70 -5.90
C ILE A 121 10.08 -5.70 -6.28
N ASP A 122 10.78 -4.62 -5.95
CA ASP A 122 12.22 -4.53 -6.14
C ASP A 122 12.97 -5.57 -5.32
N GLY A 123 13.96 -6.22 -5.94
CA GLY A 123 14.70 -7.30 -5.30
C GLY A 123 13.89 -8.58 -5.00
N TYR A 124 12.62 -8.70 -5.45
CA TYR A 124 11.83 -9.91 -5.21
C TYR A 124 12.53 -11.15 -5.80
N PRO A 125 12.60 -12.28 -5.06
CA PRO A 125 13.35 -13.47 -5.48
C PRO A 125 13.07 -13.91 -6.92
N LEU A 126 14.10 -14.43 -7.59
CA LEU A 126 13.93 -15.01 -8.92
C LEU A 126 13.33 -16.42 -8.81
N HIS A 127 12.22 -16.64 -9.50
CA HIS A 127 11.57 -17.95 -9.61
C HIS A 127 11.89 -18.67 -10.92
N THR A 128 12.63 -18.03 -11.83
CA THR A 128 13.11 -18.59 -13.11
C THR A 128 14.64 -18.52 -13.15
N PRO A 129 15.33 -19.32 -14.00
CA PRO A 129 16.78 -19.25 -14.14
C PRO A 129 17.25 -18.02 -14.95
N VAL A 130 16.33 -17.19 -15.45
CA VAL A 130 16.62 -16.04 -16.30
C VAL A 130 16.59 -14.76 -15.46
N PRO A 131 17.55 -13.83 -15.63
CA PRO A 131 17.47 -12.54 -14.96
C PRO A 131 16.19 -11.78 -15.34
N ARG A 132 15.51 -11.21 -14.34
CA ARG A 132 14.36 -10.35 -14.55
C ARG A 132 14.80 -9.01 -15.14
N VAL A 133 14.19 -8.63 -16.27
CA VAL A 133 14.40 -7.37 -16.99
C VAL A 133 13.05 -6.74 -17.29
N THR A 134 12.44 -6.19 -16.25
CA THR A 134 11.19 -5.43 -16.30
C THR A 134 11.18 -4.39 -15.19
N PHE A 135 10.14 -3.57 -15.14
CA PHE A 135 10.00 -2.51 -14.14
C PHE A 135 9.45 -3.06 -12.83
N THR A 136 9.86 -2.42 -11.73
CA THR A 136 9.33 -2.63 -10.39
C THR A 136 8.50 -1.41 -10.00
N ASN A 137 7.50 -1.61 -9.16
CA ASN A 137 6.57 -0.58 -8.69
C ASN A 137 6.56 -0.44 -7.17
N GLN A 138 7.00 -1.46 -6.44
CA GLN A 138 6.93 -1.52 -4.99
C GLN A 138 8.28 -1.88 -4.39
N GLU A 139 8.53 -1.44 -3.16
CA GLU A 139 9.69 -1.85 -2.34
C GLU A 139 9.26 -2.84 -1.24
N ASP A 140 7.97 -2.84 -0.91
CA ASP A 140 7.36 -3.63 0.16
C ASP A 140 6.71 -4.92 -0.36
N MET A 141 6.79 -5.99 0.44
CA MET A 141 6.03 -7.23 0.20
C MET A 141 4.52 -6.98 0.35
N ILE A 142 3.68 -7.91 -0.13
CA ILE A 142 2.22 -7.76 -0.05
C ILE A 142 1.75 -7.62 1.40
N THR A 143 2.32 -8.42 2.30
CA THR A 143 2.06 -8.33 3.74
C THR A 143 2.36 -6.92 4.28
N ASP A 144 3.47 -6.33 3.86
CA ASP A 144 3.91 -5.02 4.33
C ASP A 144 3.06 -3.89 3.73
N GLN A 145 2.70 -3.97 2.45
CA GLN A 145 1.75 -3.02 1.82
C GLN A 145 0.41 -2.99 2.59
N LEU A 146 -0.13 -4.17 2.94
CA LEU A 146 -1.36 -4.28 3.72
C LEU A 146 -1.17 -3.78 5.15
N ASN A 147 -0.06 -4.13 5.80
CA ASN A 147 0.27 -3.60 7.13
C ASN A 147 0.46 -2.08 7.11
N ASN A 148 0.90 -1.49 5.99
CA ASN A 148 1.10 -0.05 5.83
C ASN A 148 -0.19 0.71 5.46
N GLY A 149 -1.32 0.01 5.34
CA GLY A 149 -2.65 0.61 5.18
C GLY A 149 -3.24 0.53 3.79
N ALA A 150 -2.55 -0.08 2.82
CA ALA A 150 -3.19 -0.43 1.56
C ALA A 150 -4.33 -1.43 1.83
N ARG A 151 -5.45 -1.26 1.11
CA ARG A 151 -6.61 -2.16 1.18
C ARG A 151 -7.17 -2.52 -0.18
N ALA A 152 -6.55 -2.00 -1.23
CA ALA A 152 -6.73 -2.48 -2.58
C ALA A 152 -5.36 -2.74 -3.22
N LEU A 153 -5.25 -3.84 -3.96
CA LEU A 153 -4.03 -4.25 -4.65
C LEU A 153 -4.37 -4.50 -6.12
N MET A 154 -3.63 -3.86 -7.02
CA MET A 154 -3.70 -4.17 -8.46
C MET A 154 -2.68 -5.24 -8.81
N LEU A 155 -3.12 -6.29 -9.49
CA LEU A 155 -2.32 -7.47 -9.80
C LEU A 155 -2.48 -7.85 -11.27
N ASP A 156 -1.38 -8.17 -11.94
CA ASP A 156 -1.42 -8.62 -13.33
C ASP A 156 -1.18 -10.13 -13.34
N THR A 157 -2.18 -10.88 -13.78
CA THR A 157 -2.21 -12.34 -13.70
C THR A 157 -2.10 -12.95 -15.09
N TYR A 158 -1.19 -13.90 -15.26
CA TYR A 158 -0.91 -14.55 -16.53
C TYR A 158 -0.84 -16.06 -16.37
N ASP A 159 -1.24 -16.80 -17.41
CA ASP A 159 -0.81 -18.19 -17.56
C ASP A 159 0.68 -18.24 -17.91
N PHE A 160 1.48 -18.92 -17.09
CA PHE A 160 2.91 -19.10 -17.31
C PHE A 160 3.42 -20.36 -16.63
N ASP A 161 4.31 -21.10 -17.29
CA ASP A 161 4.91 -22.34 -16.78
C ASP A 161 3.90 -23.36 -16.19
N GLY A 162 2.69 -23.41 -16.76
CA GLY A 162 1.63 -24.34 -16.34
C GLY A 162 0.80 -23.90 -15.13
N ASP A 163 1.07 -22.72 -14.57
CA ASP A 163 0.36 -22.15 -13.41
C ASP A 163 -0.03 -20.67 -13.65
N VAL A 164 -0.68 -20.05 -12.67
CA VAL A 164 -0.96 -18.61 -12.67
C VAL A 164 0.20 -17.85 -12.04
N TRP A 165 0.71 -16.84 -12.74
CA TRP A 165 1.87 -16.06 -12.33
C TRP A 165 1.58 -14.56 -12.33
N MET A 166 2.37 -13.85 -11.54
CA MET A 166 2.45 -12.39 -11.57
C MET A 166 3.57 -11.95 -12.52
N CYS A 167 3.25 -11.14 -13.52
CA CYS A 167 4.22 -10.72 -14.54
C CYS A 167 4.00 -9.27 -14.97
N HIS A 168 5.06 -8.47 -15.02
CA HIS A 168 4.99 -7.10 -15.55
C HIS A 168 5.37 -7.13 -17.02
N SER A 169 4.41 -7.51 -17.87
CA SER A 169 4.65 -7.98 -19.24
C SER A 169 3.86 -7.21 -20.30
N PHE A 170 3.89 -7.69 -21.55
CA PHE A 170 3.24 -7.06 -22.69
C PHE A 170 2.59 -8.10 -23.61
N GLY A 171 1.63 -7.66 -24.43
CA GLY A 171 0.98 -8.51 -25.42
C GLY A 171 0.12 -9.64 -24.85
N GLY A 172 -0.26 -9.56 -23.57
CA GLY A 172 -1.04 -10.58 -22.88
C GLY A 172 -0.31 -11.90 -22.67
N GLN A 173 1.02 -11.88 -22.65
CA GLN A 173 1.86 -13.05 -22.42
C GLN A 173 2.89 -12.76 -21.35
N CYS A 174 3.16 -13.73 -20.47
CA CYS A 174 4.28 -13.67 -19.56
C CYS A 174 5.53 -14.28 -20.20
N HIS A 175 6.69 -13.69 -19.90
CA HIS A 175 8.00 -14.15 -20.36
C HIS A 175 8.92 -14.33 -19.16
N ASP A 176 9.93 -15.20 -19.27
CA ASP A 176 10.88 -15.42 -18.16
C ASP A 176 11.53 -14.13 -17.65
N ILE A 177 11.80 -13.17 -18.54
CA ILE A 177 12.40 -11.88 -18.21
C ILE A 177 11.41 -10.91 -17.53
N THR A 178 10.11 -11.14 -17.63
CA THR A 178 9.06 -10.28 -17.04
C THR A 178 8.34 -10.95 -15.86
N ALA A 179 8.64 -12.22 -15.58
CA ALA A 179 8.04 -13.00 -14.50
C ALA A 179 8.56 -12.59 -13.12
N PHE A 180 7.65 -12.34 -12.19
CA PHE A 180 7.98 -12.11 -10.79
C PHE A 180 7.96 -13.42 -10.01
N GLY A 181 6.80 -14.04 -9.88
CA GLY A 181 6.64 -15.32 -9.20
C GLY A 181 5.24 -15.91 -9.37
N PRO A 182 5.02 -17.14 -8.91
CA PRO A 182 3.71 -17.78 -8.89
C PRO A 182 2.69 -16.95 -8.09
N ALA A 183 1.48 -16.79 -8.61
CA ALA A 183 0.44 -16.00 -7.95
C ALA A 183 0.05 -16.56 -6.56
N ILE A 184 0.18 -17.87 -6.37
CA ILE A 184 -0.13 -18.55 -5.09
C ILE A 184 0.68 -18.01 -3.91
N ASP A 185 1.92 -17.56 -4.13
CA ASP A 185 2.78 -17.05 -3.05
C ASP A 185 2.24 -15.71 -2.51
N TYR A 186 1.89 -14.79 -3.41
CA TYR A 186 1.28 -13.51 -3.07
C TYR A 186 -0.12 -13.66 -2.47
N LEU A 187 -0.94 -14.58 -3.00
CA LEU A 187 -2.28 -14.83 -2.48
C LEU A 187 -2.27 -15.44 -1.08
N LYS A 188 -1.23 -16.21 -0.72
CA LYS A 188 -1.05 -16.71 0.65
C LYS A 188 -0.69 -15.62 1.64
N GLU A 189 0.04 -14.58 1.23
CA GLU A 189 0.26 -13.40 2.07
C GLU A 189 -1.06 -12.69 2.39
N ILE A 190 -1.93 -12.53 1.39
CA ILE A 190 -3.27 -11.94 1.57
C ILE A 190 -4.14 -12.81 2.48
N GLU A 191 -4.09 -14.13 2.33
CA GLU A 191 -4.83 -15.05 3.19
C GLU A 191 -4.36 -14.96 4.65
N ALA A 192 -3.04 -14.94 4.86
CA ALA A 192 -2.46 -14.80 6.19
C ALA A 192 -2.85 -13.47 6.83
N PHE A 193 -2.84 -12.37 6.07
CA PHE A 193 -3.29 -11.06 6.54
C PHE A 193 -4.77 -11.07 6.94
N LEU A 194 -5.67 -11.58 6.08
CA LEU A 194 -7.10 -11.65 6.38
C LEU A 194 -7.41 -12.62 7.53
N SER A 195 -6.61 -13.66 7.71
CA SER A 195 -6.72 -14.58 8.85
C SER A 195 -6.30 -13.93 10.16
N ALA A 196 -5.26 -13.08 10.14
CA ALA A 196 -4.78 -12.37 11.32
C ALA A 196 -5.66 -11.17 11.69
N ASN A 197 -6.32 -10.55 10.70
CA ASN A 197 -7.08 -9.32 10.87
C ASN A 197 -8.55 -9.54 10.49
N THR A 198 -9.39 -9.89 11.46
CA THR A 198 -10.77 -10.35 11.22
C THR A 198 -11.75 -9.27 10.80
N GLU A 199 -11.42 -8.00 11.03
CA GLU A 199 -12.27 -6.84 10.71
C GLU A 199 -11.86 -6.16 9.40
N GLU A 200 -10.77 -6.63 8.77
CA GLU A 200 -10.22 -6.04 7.57
C GLU A 200 -10.88 -6.61 6.31
N ILE A 201 -10.97 -5.78 5.26
CA ILE A 201 -11.52 -6.12 3.95
C ILE A 201 -10.46 -5.76 2.91
N VAL A 202 -10.13 -6.69 2.02
CA VAL A 202 -9.15 -6.47 0.96
C VAL A 202 -9.83 -6.53 -0.41
N THR A 203 -9.45 -5.62 -1.29
CA THR A 203 -9.91 -5.58 -2.68
C THR A 203 -8.78 -5.94 -3.63
N LEU A 204 -9.00 -6.86 -4.55
CA LEU A 204 -8.06 -7.21 -5.60
C LEU A 204 -8.62 -6.77 -6.95
N ILE A 205 -7.81 -6.07 -7.73
CA ILE A 205 -8.15 -5.61 -9.08
C ILE A 205 -7.19 -6.30 -10.04
N LEU A 206 -7.71 -7.22 -10.83
CA LEU A 206 -6.91 -8.11 -11.68
C LEU A 206 -6.88 -7.62 -13.12
N GLU A 207 -5.70 -7.27 -13.60
CA GLU A 207 -5.43 -7.31 -15.03
C GLU A 207 -5.22 -8.77 -15.44
N ASP A 208 -6.22 -9.34 -16.11
CA ASP A 208 -6.39 -10.79 -16.21
C ASP A 208 -6.11 -11.31 -17.63
N TYR A 209 -5.03 -12.10 -17.75
CA TYR A 209 -4.62 -12.82 -18.94
C TYR A 209 -4.65 -14.35 -18.73
N VAL A 210 -5.38 -14.82 -17.71
CA VAL A 210 -5.45 -16.22 -17.31
C VAL A 210 -6.58 -16.92 -18.04
N GLY A 211 -6.35 -18.15 -18.49
CA GLY A 211 -7.35 -19.00 -19.10
C GLY A 211 -8.50 -19.39 -18.15
N PRO A 212 -9.54 -20.05 -18.68
CA PRO A 212 -10.72 -20.40 -17.89
C PRO A 212 -10.38 -21.25 -16.65
N ASN A 213 -10.93 -20.87 -15.49
CA ASN A 213 -10.77 -21.53 -14.19
C ASN A 213 -9.38 -21.45 -13.54
N GLY A 214 -8.37 -20.84 -14.19
CA GLY A 214 -7.05 -20.70 -13.59
C GLY A 214 -7.10 -19.84 -12.32
N LEU A 215 -7.84 -18.73 -12.37
CA LEU A 215 -8.08 -17.88 -11.21
C LEU A 215 -8.87 -18.59 -10.12
N THR A 216 -10.02 -19.21 -10.45
CA THR A 216 -10.81 -19.96 -9.46
C THR A 216 -9.98 -21.03 -8.74
N LYS A 217 -9.12 -21.75 -9.48
CA LYS A 217 -8.22 -22.74 -8.90
C LYS A 217 -7.22 -22.11 -7.94
N VAL A 218 -6.48 -21.07 -8.36
CA VAL A 218 -5.43 -20.49 -7.50
C VAL A 218 -6.00 -19.81 -6.25
N PHE A 219 -7.17 -19.16 -6.32
CA PHE A 219 -7.86 -18.61 -5.15
C PHE A 219 -8.35 -19.70 -4.19
N THR A 220 -8.82 -20.84 -4.72
CA THR A 220 -9.20 -22.00 -3.92
C THR A 220 -7.99 -22.60 -3.22
N ASP A 221 -6.89 -22.82 -3.95
CA ASP A 221 -5.65 -23.38 -3.42
C ASP A 221 -4.99 -22.45 -2.38
N ALA A 222 -5.15 -21.13 -2.54
CA ALA A 222 -4.71 -20.14 -1.56
C ALA A 222 -5.57 -20.12 -0.28
N GLY A 223 -6.75 -20.73 -0.29
CA GLY A 223 -7.69 -20.71 0.85
C GLY A 223 -8.51 -19.42 0.96
N LEU A 224 -8.52 -18.58 -0.07
CA LEU A 224 -9.17 -17.26 -0.05
C LEU A 224 -10.68 -17.31 -0.30
N MET A 225 -11.21 -18.40 -0.85
CA MET A 225 -12.64 -18.53 -1.17
C MET A 225 -13.56 -18.39 0.05
N LYS A 226 -13.05 -18.65 1.27
CA LYS A 226 -13.79 -18.45 2.53
C LYS A 226 -14.08 -16.97 2.85
N TYR A 227 -13.35 -16.05 2.22
CA TYR A 227 -13.51 -14.60 2.37
C TYR A 227 -14.30 -13.95 1.21
N TRP A 228 -14.64 -14.72 0.18
CA TRP A 228 -15.11 -14.19 -1.09
C TRP A 228 -16.44 -13.42 -0.97
N PHE A 229 -16.48 -12.19 -1.45
CA PHE A 229 -17.71 -11.42 -1.60
C PHE A 229 -18.41 -11.80 -2.91
N PRO A 230 -19.63 -12.36 -2.88
CA PRO A 230 -20.27 -12.91 -4.07
C PRO A 230 -20.85 -11.81 -4.97
N VAL A 231 -20.72 -11.98 -6.29
CA VAL A 231 -21.29 -11.08 -7.32
C VAL A 231 -22.80 -10.89 -7.16
N SER A 232 -23.53 -11.91 -6.68
CA SER A 232 -24.97 -11.82 -6.42
C SER A 232 -25.35 -10.75 -5.39
N ASN A 233 -24.41 -10.35 -4.54
CA ASN A 233 -24.61 -9.35 -3.49
C ASN A 233 -24.00 -7.99 -3.86
N MET A 234 -23.38 -7.86 -5.04
CA MET A 234 -22.83 -6.59 -5.50
C MET A 234 -23.97 -5.69 -6.00
N PRO A 235 -24.02 -4.42 -5.56
CA PRO A 235 -25.06 -3.48 -6.01
C PRO A 235 -24.89 -3.15 -7.49
N LYS A 236 -25.99 -2.68 -8.10
CA LYS A 236 -26.01 -2.27 -9.51
C LYS A 236 -26.46 -0.83 -9.60
N ASN A 237 -26.11 -0.16 -10.69
CA ASN A 237 -26.58 1.20 -11.01
C ASN A 237 -26.25 2.24 -9.91
N GLY A 238 -25.12 2.08 -9.22
CA GLY A 238 -24.67 3.01 -8.18
C GLY A 238 -25.41 2.92 -6.85
N GLU A 239 -26.18 1.84 -6.62
CA GLU A 239 -26.76 1.56 -5.30
C GLU A 239 -25.67 1.36 -4.23
N ASP A 240 -26.05 1.57 -2.98
CA ASP A 240 -25.15 1.38 -1.84
C ASP A 240 -24.77 -0.10 -1.70
N TRP A 241 -23.48 -0.33 -1.44
CA TRP A 241 -22.97 -1.65 -1.07
C TRP A 241 -23.50 -2.05 0.32
N PRO A 242 -23.42 -3.34 0.69
CA PRO A 242 -23.70 -3.73 2.06
C PRO A 242 -22.87 -2.92 3.05
N LEU A 243 -23.39 -2.79 4.27
CA LEU A 243 -22.64 -2.18 5.36
C LEU A 243 -21.36 -2.98 5.59
N VAL A 244 -20.28 -2.27 5.86
CA VAL A 244 -19.01 -2.91 6.17
C VAL A 244 -19.14 -3.87 7.36
N SER A 245 -19.89 -3.48 8.39
CA SER A 245 -20.18 -4.33 9.54
C SER A 245 -20.82 -5.66 9.14
N ASP A 246 -21.71 -5.65 8.15
CA ASP A 246 -22.38 -6.85 7.65
C ASP A 246 -21.42 -7.71 6.82
N MET A 247 -20.59 -7.09 5.98
CA MET A 247 -19.56 -7.80 5.21
C MET A 247 -18.59 -8.54 6.14
N VAL A 248 -18.10 -7.86 7.17
CA VAL A 248 -17.22 -8.43 8.20
C VAL A 248 -17.93 -9.55 8.96
N ALA A 249 -19.15 -9.32 9.44
CA ALA A 249 -19.92 -10.32 10.20
C ALA A 249 -20.20 -11.61 9.40
N ASN A 250 -20.34 -11.50 8.08
CA ASN A 250 -20.52 -12.64 7.17
C ASN A 250 -19.19 -13.23 6.65
N ASN A 251 -18.04 -12.73 7.12
CA ASN A 251 -16.71 -13.08 6.64
C ASN A 251 -16.54 -12.87 5.12
N GLN A 252 -17.28 -11.94 4.51
CA GLN A 252 -17.19 -11.57 3.09
C GLN A 252 -16.21 -10.40 2.93
N ARG A 253 -14.93 -10.70 3.13
CA ARG A 253 -13.85 -9.72 3.34
C ARG A 253 -12.84 -9.66 2.20
N LEU A 254 -13.13 -10.30 1.08
CA LEU A 254 -12.32 -10.27 -0.13
C LEU A 254 -13.20 -9.93 -1.33
N LEU A 255 -12.99 -8.75 -1.91
CA LEU A 255 -13.58 -8.36 -3.20
C LEU A 255 -12.56 -8.62 -4.29
N VAL A 256 -12.98 -9.25 -5.39
CA VAL A 256 -12.10 -9.52 -6.52
C VAL A 256 -12.77 -9.08 -7.81
N PHE A 257 -12.09 -8.18 -8.51
CA PHE A 257 -12.50 -7.66 -9.81
C PHE A 257 -11.53 -8.15 -10.89
N THR A 258 -12.05 -8.47 -12.07
CA THR A 258 -11.28 -8.87 -13.25
C THR A 258 -11.52 -7.90 -14.41
N SER A 259 -10.50 -7.71 -15.24
CA SER A 259 -10.60 -7.01 -16.52
C SER A 259 -11.33 -7.81 -17.62
N ILE A 260 -11.70 -9.08 -17.38
CA ILE A 260 -12.37 -9.96 -18.34
C ILE A 260 -13.87 -10.11 -18.07
N GLN A 261 -14.69 -9.51 -18.93
CA GLN A 261 -16.15 -9.47 -18.78
C GLN A 261 -16.81 -10.86 -18.69
N SER A 262 -16.35 -11.84 -19.47
CA SER A 262 -16.97 -13.17 -19.52
C SER A 262 -16.82 -13.98 -18.23
N LYS A 263 -15.84 -13.64 -17.38
CA LYS A 263 -15.57 -14.36 -16.12
C LYS A 263 -16.58 -14.05 -15.02
N GLU A 264 -17.33 -12.94 -15.13
CA GLU A 264 -18.44 -12.68 -14.21
C GLU A 264 -19.51 -13.78 -14.33
N ALA A 265 -19.91 -14.11 -15.56
CA ALA A 265 -20.93 -15.12 -15.81
C ALA A 265 -20.40 -16.56 -15.66
N SER A 266 -19.14 -16.81 -16.02
CA SER A 266 -18.58 -18.17 -16.07
C SER A 266 -17.91 -18.61 -14.77
N GLU A 267 -17.26 -17.70 -14.05
CA GLU A 267 -16.45 -17.99 -12.85
C GLU A 267 -16.93 -17.24 -11.60
N GLY A 268 -17.87 -16.29 -11.73
CA GLY A 268 -18.35 -15.49 -10.61
C GLY A 268 -17.36 -14.45 -10.12
N ILE A 269 -16.42 -14.02 -10.98
CA ILE A 269 -15.45 -12.96 -10.69
C ILE A 269 -15.96 -11.65 -11.31
N ALA A 270 -16.13 -10.62 -10.48
CA ALA A 270 -16.81 -9.38 -10.87
C ALA A 270 -16.08 -8.66 -12.01
N TYR A 271 -16.79 -8.24 -13.06
CA TYR A 271 -16.18 -7.41 -14.10
C TYR A 271 -16.01 -5.98 -13.58
N GLN A 272 -14.77 -5.49 -13.49
CA GLN A 272 -14.46 -4.22 -12.80
C GLN A 272 -15.33 -3.03 -13.25
N TRP A 273 -15.56 -2.91 -14.56
CA TRP A 273 -16.28 -1.77 -15.15
C TRP A 273 -17.80 -1.77 -14.88
N ASN A 274 -18.32 -2.83 -14.27
CA ASN A 274 -19.71 -2.86 -13.80
C ASN A 274 -19.88 -2.21 -12.41
N TYR A 275 -18.80 -2.09 -11.62
CA TYR A 275 -18.90 -1.80 -10.19
C TYR A 275 -17.96 -0.71 -9.66
N MET A 276 -16.89 -0.38 -10.40
CA MET A 276 -15.87 0.60 -10.01
C MET A 276 -16.02 1.94 -10.75
#